data_AF-A0A2R9SS95-F1
#
_entry.id   AF-A0A2R9SS95-F1
#
_cell.length_a   1.000
_cell.length_b   1.000
_cell.length_c   1.000
_cell.angle_alpha   90.00
_cell.angle_beta   90.00
_cell.angle_gamma   90.00
#
_symmetry.space_group_name_H-M   'P 1'
#
loop_
_entity.id
_entity.type
_entity.pdbx_description
1 polymer ?
#
loop_
_entity_poly.entity_id
_entity_poly.type
_entity_poly.pdbx_seq_one_letter_code
_entity_poly.pdbx_strand_id
1 'polypeptide(L)'
;MNHKAYEELYHGESAVWLQHGPYEAAILPGIGGNLIAFRDNESGYRFLREPEAHEMEAFKSNPGVHGIPVLFPPNRYEDGRFPWNGQTYQFPVNEVETANHLHGFLHTIPWTVEDYGSSEAESYVVVSVTIDEDHPVYAMLPHTFTFRLRYTLNRDGLAQHVLIRNRGNEQHALPACLPYGDQCSVCT
;
A
#
# COMPACT_ATOMS: atom_id res chain seq x y z
N MET A 1 -5.32 -22.10 18.90
CA MET A 1 -4.62 -21.90 17.62
C MET A 1 -3.50 -20.90 17.86
N ASN A 2 -2.35 -21.05 17.19
CA ASN A 2 -1.28 -20.06 17.31
C ASN A 2 -1.66 -18.84 16.46
N HIS A 3 -1.82 -17.68 17.10
CA HIS A 3 -2.04 -16.40 16.44
C HIS A 3 -1.12 -15.35 17.07
N LYS A 4 -0.49 -14.51 16.24
CA LYS A 4 0.43 -13.48 16.70
C LYS A 4 0.43 -12.29 15.73
N ALA A 5 0.67 -11.11 16.27
CA ALA A 5 1.07 -9.94 15.52
C ALA A 5 2.23 -9.27 16.27
N TYR A 6 3.33 -8.97 15.57
CA TYR A 6 4.55 -8.44 16.19
C TYR A 6 5.42 -7.71 15.18
N GLU A 7 6.32 -6.87 15.69
CA GLU A 7 7.34 -6.19 14.88
C GLU A 7 8.64 -7.01 14.85
N GLU A 8 9.20 -7.17 13.65
CA GLU A 8 10.52 -7.77 13.43
C GLU A 8 11.08 -7.27 12.08
N LEU A 9 12.38 -7.40 11.87
CA LEU A 9 13.01 -6.98 10.62
C LEU A 9 12.76 -8.00 9.50
N TYR A 10 12.31 -7.51 8.33
CA TYR A 10 12.35 -8.23 7.06
C TYR A 10 13.60 -7.79 6.29
N HIS A 11 14.65 -8.63 6.27
CA HIS A 11 15.92 -8.34 5.59
C HIS A 11 16.51 -6.95 5.91
N GLY A 12 16.34 -6.48 7.15
CA GLY A 12 16.85 -5.19 7.63
C GLY A 12 15.83 -4.05 7.65
N GLU A 13 14.65 -4.23 7.05
CA GLU A 13 13.57 -3.24 7.06
C GLU A 13 12.55 -3.55 8.15
N SER A 14 12.03 -2.52 8.83
CA SER A 14 11.00 -2.72 9.86
C SER A 14 9.73 -3.30 9.24
N ALA A 15 9.25 -4.42 9.79
CA ALA A 15 8.06 -5.10 9.33
C ALA A 15 7.12 -5.45 10.47
N VAL A 16 5.82 -5.44 10.18
CA VAL A 16 4.79 -6.04 11.05
C VAL A 16 4.44 -7.40 10.50
N TRP A 17 4.65 -8.44 11.30
CA TRP A 17 4.35 -9.82 10.99
C TRP A 17 3.02 -10.22 11.57
N LEU A 18 2.22 -10.94 10.80
CA LEU A 18 0.95 -11.56 11.20
C LEU A 18 1.07 -13.08 11.05
N GLN A 19 0.63 -13.81 12.06
CA GLN A 19 0.52 -15.27 12.03
C GLN A 19 -0.87 -15.68 12.50
N HIS A 20 -1.51 -16.62 11.80
CA HIS A 20 -2.76 -17.24 12.24
C HIS A 20 -2.87 -18.66 11.68
N GLY A 21 -2.81 -19.66 12.56
CA GLY A 21 -2.76 -21.06 12.14
C GLY A 21 -1.52 -21.35 11.29
N PRO A 22 -1.65 -21.89 10.06
CA PRO A 22 -0.53 -22.16 9.17
C PRO A 22 -0.05 -20.92 8.41
N TYR A 23 -0.85 -19.85 8.37
CA TYR A 23 -0.58 -18.69 7.55
C TYR A 23 0.33 -17.68 8.24
N GLU A 24 1.20 -17.06 7.44
CA GLU A 24 2.08 -15.97 7.84
C GLU A 24 2.08 -14.88 6.79
N ALA A 25 2.05 -13.62 7.21
CA ALA A 25 2.17 -12.47 6.32
C ALA A 25 3.06 -11.38 6.93
N ALA A 26 3.71 -10.58 6.09
CA ALA A 26 4.55 -9.47 6.53
C ALA A 26 4.22 -8.19 5.75
N ILE A 27 4.12 -7.07 6.47
CA ILE A 27 3.89 -5.73 5.92
C ILE A 27 5.12 -4.89 6.18
N LEU A 28 5.55 -4.09 5.19
CA LEU A 28 6.63 -3.09 5.29
C LEU A 28 6.03 -1.69 5.33
N PRO A 29 5.78 -1.10 6.52
CA PRO A 29 5.18 0.23 6.61
C PRO A 29 6.07 1.30 5.95
N GLY A 30 7.39 1.22 6.14
CA GLY A 30 8.34 2.17 5.57
C GLY A 30 8.44 2.16 4.04
N ILE A 31 7.92 1.12 3.37
CA ILE A 31 8.00 0.95 1.92
C ILE A 31 6.58 0.79 1.38
N GLY A 32 5.85 1.90 1.34
CA GLY A 32 4.54 1.97 0.68
C GLY A 32 3.41 1.19 1.36
N GLY A 33 3.59 0.77 2.62
CA GLY A 33 2.64 -0.14 3.28
C GLY A 33 2.52 -1.48 2.55
N ASN A 34 3.57 -1.90 1.84
CA ASN A 34 3.59 -3.08 0.99
C ASN A 34 3.48 -4.36 1.83
N LEU A 35 2.49 -5.21 1.53
CA LEU A 35 2.44 -6.57 2.05
C LEU A 35 3.45 -7.42 1.27
N ILE A 36 4.64 -7.57 1.82
CA ILE A 36 5.79 -8.14 1.10
C ILE A 36 5.77 -9.66 1.05
N ALA A 37 5.21 -10.32 2.06
CA ALA A 37 5.15 -11.77 2.16
C ALA A 37 3.75 -12.25 2.55
N PHE A 38 3.33 -13.38 1.96
CA PHE A 38 2.18 -14.16 2.38
C PHE A 38 2.45 -15.63 2.08
N ARG A 39 2.40 -16.46 3.11
CA ARG A 39 2.89 -17.85 3.09
C ARG A 39 1.93 -18.78 3.81
N ASP A 40 1.91 -20.03 3.37
CA ASP A 40 1.38 -21.17 4.13
C ASP A 40 2.58 -22.02 4.57
N ASN A 41 2.91 -21.97 5.86
CA ASN A 41 4.08 -22.64 6.43
C ASN A 41 3.88 -24.15 6.61
N GLU A 42 2.65 -24.65 6.58
CA GLU A 42 2.37 -26.09 6.67
C GLU A 42 2.50 -26.76 5.30
N SER A 43 1.95 -26.13 4.26
CA SER A 43 2.06 -26.62 2.88
C SER A 43 3.35 -26.21 2.17
N GLY A 44 4.07 -25.21 2.70
CA GLY A 44 5.30 -24.67 2.13
C GLY A 44 5.09 -23.70 0.95
N TYR A 45 3.88 -23.15 0.77
CA TYR A 45 3.57 -22.22 -0.31
C TYR A 45 4.00 -20.79 0.03
N ARG A 46 4.54 -20.09 -0.98
CA ARG A 46 4.74 -18.64 -0.98
C ARG A 46 3.82 -18.05 -2.05
N PHE A 47 2.84 -17.25 -1.64
CA PHE A 47 1.82 -16.72 -2.55
C PHE A 47 2.27 -15.47 -3.31
N LEU A 48 3.25 -14.75 -2.76
CA LEU A 48 3.76 -13.50 -3.32
C LEU A 48 5.20 -13.67 -3.81
N ARG A 49 5.58 -12.81 -4.74
CA ARG A 49 6.97 -12.63 -5.10
C ARG A 49 7.66 -11.81 -4.01
N GLU A 50 8.50 -12.47 -3.24
CA GLU A 50 9.26 -11.91 -2.14
C GLU A 50 10.70 -11.62 -2.59
N PRO A 51 11.29 -10.45 -2.27
CA PRO A 51 12.69 -10.20 -2.56
C PRO A 51 13.57 -10.94 -1.54
N GLU A 52 14.64 -11.57 -2.01
CA GLU A 52 15.67 -12.13 -1.16
C GLU A 52 16.54 -11.02 -0.54
N ALA A 53 17.30 -11.35 0.51
CA ALA A 53 18.11 -10.37 1.25
C ALA A 53 19.07 -9.55 0.36
N HIS A 54 19.63 -10.17 -0.68
CA HIS A 54 20.55 -9.52 -1.62
C HIS A 54 19.83 -8.66 -2.68
N GLU A 55 18.51 -8.80 -2.83
CA GLU A 55 17.67 -8.06 -3.76
C GLU A 55 17.02 -6.82 -3.13
N MET A 56 17.18 -6.62 -1.81
CA MET A 56 16.49 -5.54 -1.08
C MET A 56 16.78 -4.14 -1.61
N GLU A 57 18.02 -3.85 -2.03
CA GLU A 57 18.33 -2.55 -2.62
C GLU A 57 17.62 -2.35 -3.96
N ALA A 58 17.57 -3.38 -4.81
CA ALA A 58 16.83 -3.35 -6.06
C ALA A 58 15.31 -3.19 -5.80
N PHE A 59 14.76 -3.94 -4.84
CA PHE A 59 13.37 -3.80 -4.42
C PHE A 59 13.04 -2.38 -3.94
N LYS A 60 13.88 -1.77 -3.10
CA LYS A 60 13.66 -0.40 -2.63
C LYS A 60 13.66 0.63 -3.76
N SER A 61 14.48 0.42 -4.79
CA SER A 61 14.48 1.29 -5.99
C SER A 61 13.25 1.11 -6.88
N ASN A 62 12.58 -0.04 -6.81
CA ASN A 62 11.37 -0.32 -7.58
C ASN A 62 10.41 -1.22 -6.78
N PRO A 63 9.68 -0.67 -5.81
CA PRO A 63 8.83 -1.47 -4.93
C PRO A 63 7.58 -2.03 -5.61
N GLY A 64 7.29 -1.61 -6.85
CA GLY A 64 6.11 -2.00 -7.61
C GLY A 64 6.13 -3.44 -8.17
N VAL A 65 7.23 -4.20 -8.01
CA VAL A 65 7.38 -5.54 -8.61
C VAL A 65 7.40 -6.71 -7.60
N HIS A 66 7.27 -6.42 -6.30
CA HIS A 66 7.23 -7.42 -5.23
C HIS A 66 6.05 -7.17 -4.28
N GLY A 67 5.59 -8.23 -3.62
CA GLY A 67 4.49 -8.16 -2.66
C GLY A 67 3.17 -7.65 -3.28
N ILE A 68 2.44 -6.84 -2.52
CA ILE A 68 1.22 -6.13 -2.97
C ILE A 68 1.44 -4.62 -2.84
N PRO A 69 1.95 -3.96 -3.90
CA PRO A 69 2.19 -2.52 -3.89
C PRO A 69 0.88 -1.71 -4.04
N VAL A 70 0.77 -0.60 -3.30
CA VAL A 70 -0.37 0.31 -3.37
C VAL A 70 -0.19 1.33 -4.49
N LEU A 71 -0.93 1.17 -5.59
CA LEU A 71 -0.78 2.03 -6.76
C LEU A 71 -1.89 3.08 -6.77
N PHE A 72 -1.53 4.35 -6.59
CA PHE A 72 -2.47 5.45 -6.61
C PHE A 72 -1.85 6.73 -7.19
N PRO A 73 -2.35 7.21 -8.35
CA PRO A 73 -3.27 6.48 -9.22
C PRO A 73 -2.58 5.30 -9.98
N PRO A 74 -3.32 4.25 -10.38
CA PRO A 74 -2.73 3.07 -11.02
C PRO A 74 -2.40 3.28 -12.50
N ASN A 75 -1.53 2.41 -13.00
CA ASN A 75 -1.09 2.34 -14.41
C ASN A 75 -0.55 3.69 -14.98
N ARG A 76 -0.57 3.84 -16.30
CA ARG A 76 0.10 4.91 -17.05
C ARG A 76 -0.79 6.15 -17.26
N TYR A 77 -0.17 7.30 -17.14
CA TYR A 77 -0.71 8.62 -17.50
C TYR A 77 0.19 9.27 -18.53
N GLU A 78 -0.34 9.47 -19.74
CA GLU A 78 0.34 10.06 -20.89
C GLU A 78 0.89 11.46 -20.54
N ASP A 79 2.17 11.68 -20.81
CA ASP A 79 2.92 12.91 -20.47
C ASP A 79 2.86 13.27 -18.98
N GLY A 80 2.49 12.32 -18.11
CA GLY A 80 2.17 12.56 -16.71
C GLY A 80 0.94 13.45 -16.49
N ARG A 81 0.10 13.65 -17.51
CA ARG A 81 -1.07 14.54 -17.46
C ARG A 81 -2.29 13.76 -17.00
N PHE A 82 -3.01 14.33 -16.04
CA PHE A 82 -4.22 13.74 -15.51
C PHE A 82 -5.37 14.76 -15.48
N PRO A 83 -6.24 14.77 -16.51
CA PRO A 83 -7.38 15.66 -16.56
C PRO A 83 -8.51 15.20 -15.63
N TRP A 84 -9.00 16.10 -14.79
CA TRP A 84 -10.07 15.84 -13.82
C TRP A 84 -10.82 17.12 -13.47
N ASN A 85 -12.16 17.08 -13.49
CA ASN A 85 -13.03 18.21 -13.11
C ASN A 85 -12.62 19.57 -13.70
N GLY A 86 -12.24 19.60 -14.98
CA GLY A 86 -11.84 20.83 -15.67
C GLY A 86 -10.45 21.36 -15.31
N GLN A 87 -9.70 20.64 -14.45
CA GLN A 87 -8.29 20.86 -14.18
C GLN A 87 -7.44 19.78 -14.84
N THR A 88 -6.15 20.04 -15.05
CA THR A 88 -5.19 19.02 -15.47
C THR A 88 -4.06 19.01 -14.47
N TYR A 89 -3.92 17.90 -13.75
CA TYR A 89 -2.78 17.66 -12.88
C TYR A 89 -1.57 17.23 -13.70
N GLN A 90 -0.38 17.57 -13.19
CA GLN A 90 0.89 17.24 -13.82
C GLN A 90 1.74 16.43 -12.85
N PHE A 91 1.91 15.15 -13.15
CA PHE A 91 2.80 14.26 -12.43
C PHE A 91 4.18 14.20 -13.11
N PRO A 92 5.26 13.96 -12.35
CA PRO A 92 6.57 13.71 -12.91
C PRO A 92 6.57 12.43 -13.76
N VAL A 93 7.12 12.51 -14.97
CA VAL A 93 7.36 11.32 -15.80
C VAL A 93 8.42 10.45 -15.12
N ASN A 94 8.05 9.22 -14.79
CA ASN A 94 8.94 8.22 -14.20
C ASN A 94 9.19 7.02 -15.14
N GLU A 95 8.46 6.93 -16.26
CA GLU A 95 8.69 5.99 -17.35
C GLU A 95 9.14 6.77 -18.59
N VAL A 96 10.45 7.02 -18.68
CA VAL A 96 11.05 7.91 -19.69
C VAL A 96 10.83 7.41 -21.12
N GLU A 97 10.93 6.10 -21.35
CA GLU A 97 10.85 5.51 -22.69
C GLU A 97 9.51 5.76 -23.39
N THR A 98 8.43 5.86 -22.61
CA THR A 98 7.07 6.08 -23.12
C THR A 98 6.48 7.42 -22.67
N ALA A 99 7.30 8.29 -22.07
CA ALA A 99 6.90 9.59 -21.53
C ALA A 99 5.70 9.54 -20.56
N ASN A 100 5.56 8.48 -19.76
CA ASN A 100 4.42 8.32 -18.85
C ASN A 100 4.79 8.58 -17.38
N HIS A 101 3.79 9.00 -16.62
CA HIS A 101 3.77 8.71 -15.18
C HIS A 101 3.14 7.33 -14.95
N LEU A 102 3.79 6.49 -14.17
CA LEU A 102 3.42 5.10 -13.93
C LEU A 102 3.23 4.87 -12.42
N HIS A 103 2.08 4.32 -12.04
CA HIS A 103 1.81 3.71 -10.72
C HIS A 103 1.80 4.64 -9.49
N GLY A 104 1.79 5.95 -9.70
CA GLY A 104 1.53 6.90 -8.62
C GLY A 104 2.68 7.00 -7.64
N PHE A 105 2.36 7.36 -6.39
CA PHE A 105 3.36 7.70 -5.35
C PHE A 105 3.22 6.88 -4.06
N LEU A 106 2.06 6.27 -3.81
CA LEU A 106 1.79 5.62 -2.52
C LEU A 106 2.71 4.41 -2.24
N HIS A 107 3.12 3.68 -3.26
CA HIS A 107 4.01 2.52 -3.14
C HIS A 107 5.46 2.89 -2.80
N THR A 108 5.85 4.17 -2.89
CA THR A 108 7.23 4.65 -2.66
C THR A 108 7.40 5.50 -1.41
N ILE A 109 6.32 5.89 -0.73
CA ILE A 109 6.37 6.72 0.47
C ILE A 109 6.17 5.89 1.73
N PRO A 110 6.71 6.29 2.89
CA PRO A 110 6.50 5.58 4.14
C PRO A 110 5.07 5.77 4.66
N TRP A 111 4.53 4.71 5.26
CA TRP A 111 3.25 4.68 5.94
C TRP A 111 3.48 4.53 7.45
N THR A 112 2.50 4.99 8.23
CA THR A 112 2.51 4.90 9.69
C THR A 112 1.70 3.69 10.14
N VAL A 113 2.24 2.90 11.07
CA VAL A 113 1.47 1.86 11.77
C VAL A 113 0.54 2.53 12.77
N GLU A 114 -0.77 2.32 12.62
CA GLU A 114 -1.77 2.85 13.54
C GLU A 114 -2.07 1.87 14.68
N ASP A 115 -2.18 0.58 14.36
CA ASP A 115 -2.51 -0.48 15.31
C ASP A 115 -2.15 -1.86 14.74
N TYR A 116 -1.88 -2.83 15.59
CA TYR A 116 -1.79 -4.24 15.23
C TYR A 116 -2.08 -5.12 16.45
N GLY A 117 -2.60 -6.31 16.19
CA GLY A 117 -2.98 -7.21 17.26
C GLY A 117 -3.34 -8.59 16.76
N SER A 118 -3.59 -9.49 17.71
CA SER A 118 -4.08 -10.83 17.40
C SER A 118 -5.10 -11.31 18.40
N SER A 119 -6.00 -12.15 17.93
CA SER A 119 -7.06 -12.80 18.70
C SER A 119 -7.32 -14.19 18.12
N GLU A 120 -8.18 -14.97 18.79
CA GLU A 120 -8.60 -16.26 18.24
C GLU A 120 -9.29 -16.13 16.88
N ALA A 121 -9.94 -14.99 16.61
CA ALA A 121 -10.62 -14.74 15.35
C ALA A 121 -9.64 -14.42 14.21
N GLU A 122 -8.67 -13.53 14.46
CA GLU A 122 -7.74 -13.03 13.44
C GLU A 122 -6.50 -12.34 14.04
N SER A 123 -5.44 -12.26 13.24
CA SER A 123 -4.32 -11.33 13.41
C SER A 123 -4.45 -10.19 12.43
N TYR A 124 -4.13 -8.96 12.82
CA TYR A 124 -4.31 -7.79 11.96
C TYR A 124 -3.24 -6.73 12.12
N VAL A 125 -3.09 -5.89 11.09
CA VAL A 125 -2.36 -4.62 11.14
C VAL A 125 -3.16 -3.54 10.41
N VAL A 126 -3.10 -2.32 10.93
CA VAL A 126 -3.63 -1.10 10.31
C VAL A 126 -2.49 -0.15 10.04
N VAL A 127 -2.33 0.26 8.79
CA VAL A 127 -1.36 1.29 8.38
C VAL A 127 -2.07 2.42 7.64
N SER A 128 -1.55 3.63 7.76
CA SER A 128 -2.10 4.78 7.04
C SER A 128 -1.04 5.76 6.56
N VAL A 129 -1.43 6.56 5.58
CA VAL A 129 -0.67 7.73 5.13
C VAL A 129 -1.63 8.88 4.90
N THR A 130 -1.24 10.06 5.36
CA THR A 130 -2.00 11.30 5.17
C THR A 130 -1.22 12.21 4.26
N ILE A 131 -1.90 12.72 3.24
CA ILE A 131 -1.42 13.80 2.38
C ILE A 131 -2.14 15.06 2.83
N ASP A 132 -1.40 16.02 3.38
CA ASP A 132 -1.85 17.35 3.76
C ASP A 132 -1.15 18.41 2.88
N GLU A 133 -1.42 19.69 3.12
CA GLU A 133 -0.86 20.80 2.35
C GLU A 133 0.68 20.91 2.41
N ASP A 134 1.29 20.36 3.47
CA ASP A 134 2.74 20.38 3.68
C ASP A 134 3.44 19.15 3.08
N HIS A 135 2.68 18.10 2.73
CA HIS A 135 3.24 16.88 2.16
C HIS A 135 3.73 17.11 0.71
N PRO A 136 4.92 16.61 0.30
CA PRO A 136 5.47 16.84 -1.04
C PRO A 136 4.55 16.43 -2.21
N VAL A 137 3.72 15.40 -2.00
CA VAL A 137 2.71 14.93 -2.97
C VAL A 137 1.66 16.01 -3.28
N TYR A 138 1.35 16.90 -2.34
CA TYR A 138 0.33 17.92 -2.51
C TYR A 138 0.63 18.87 -3.69
N ALA A 139 1.91 19.12 -3.98
CA ALA A 139 2.31 19.91 -5.14
C ALA A 139 1.87 19.28 -6.49
N MET A 140 1.74 17.95 -6.53
CA MET A 140 1.35 17.19 -7.72
C MET A 140 -0.16 16.91 -7.76
N LEU A 141 -0.73 16.60 -6.60
CA LEU A 141 -2.15 16.34 -6.40
C LEU A 141 -2.65 17.17 -5.21
N PRO A 142 -3.11 18.41 -5.43
CA PRO A 142 -3.44 19.38 -4.38
C PRO A 142 -4.78 19.08 -3.71
N HIS A 143 -4.87 17.89 -3.11
CA HIS A 143 -5.99 17.41 -2.32
C HIS A 143 -5.44 16.89 -1.01
N THR A 144 -6.16 17.18 0.08
CA THR A 144 -5.86 16.56 1.36
C THR A 144 -6.68 15.28 1.51
N PHE A 145 -6.01 14.18 1.85
CA PHE A 145 -6.66 12.88 1.97
C PHE A 145 -5.87 11.92 2.84
N THR A 146 -6.55 10.88 3.34
CA THR A 146 -5.93 9.80 4.09
C THR A 146 -6.22 8.47 3.40
N PHE A 147 -5.16 7.70 3.17
CA PHE A 147 -5.24 6.29 2.84
C PHE A 147 -5.05 5.47 4.11
N ARG A 148 -5.89 4.46 4.31
CA ARG A 148 -5.77 3.49 5.38
C ARG A 148 -5.93 2.09 4.82
N LEU A 149 -5.00 1.22 5.16
CA LEU A 149 -5.08 -0.20 4.90
C LEU A 149 -5.29 -0.94 6.20
N ARG A 150 -6.17 -1.93 6.17
CA ARG A 150 -6.24 -2.96 7.20
C ARG A 150 -6.03 -4.32 6.54
N TYR A 151 -4.98 -5.01 6.96
CA TYR A 151 -4.80 -6.42 6.63
C TYR A 151 -5.27 -7.28 7.78
N THR A 152 -6.00 -8.34 7.47
CA THR A 152 -6.34 -9.40 8.42
C THR A 152 -5.88 -10.74 7.90
N LEU A 153 -5.44 -11.58 8.83
CA LEU A 153 -5.02 -12.94 8.58
C LEU A 153 -5.80 -13.85 9.53
N ASN A 154 -6.55 -14.79 8.97
CA ASN A 154 -7.31 -15.78 9.72
C ASN A 154 -7.29 -17.13 8.99
N ARG A 155 -8.09 -18.09 9.46
CA ARG A 155 -8.18 -19.44 8.88
C ARG A 155 -8.60 -19.47 7.41
N ASP A 156 -9.31 -18.45 6.93
CA ASP A 156 -9.81 -18.35 5.56
C ASP A 156 -8.76 -17.68 4.63
N GLY A 157 -7.66 -17.17 5.20
CA GLY A 157 -6.54 -16.57 4.49
C GLY A 157 -6.34 -15.10 4.84
N LEU A 158 -5.85 -14.35 3.85
CA LEU A 158 -5.56 -12.92 3.96
C LEU A 158 -6.72 -12.10 3.37
N ALA A 159 -7.17 -11.08 4.09
CA ALA A 159 -8.03 -10.04 3.54
C ALA A 159 -7.38 -8.66 3.67
N GLN A 160 -7.67 -7.80 2.69
CA GLN A 160 -7.21 -6.41 2.64
C GLN A 160 -8.43 -5.50 2.53
N HIS A 161 -8.56 -4.54 3.43
CA HIS A 161 -9.53 -3.45 3.33
C HIS A 161 -8.81 -2.13 3.09
N VAL A 162 -9.25 -1.41 2.06
CA VAL A 162 -8.71 -0.09 1.69
C VAL A 162 -9.76 0.97 1.97
N LEU A 163 -9.38 1.99 2.73
CA LEU A 163 -10.21 3.16 2.98
C LEU A 163 -9.49 4.41 2.48
N ILE A 164 -10.19 5.18 1.65
CA ILE A 164 -9.75 6.50 1.20
C ILE A 164 -10.72 7.52 1.79
N ARG A 165 -10.19 8.47 2.54
CA ARG A 165 -10.96 9.58 3.08
C ARG A 165 -10.49 10.88 2.44
N ASN A 166 -11.39 11.54 1.72
CA ASN A 166 -11.16 12.94 1.32
C ASN A 166 -11.22 13.81 2.59
N ARG A 167 -10.23 14.68 2.77
CA ARG A 167 -10.16 15.63 3.90
C ARG A 167 -10.32 17.07 3.44
N GLY A 168 -10.48 17.29 2.13
CA GLY A 168 -10.82 18.58 1.55
C GLY A 168 -12.28 18.97 1.77
N ASN A 169 -12.64 20.16 1.29
CA ASN A 169 -14.01 20.63 1.27
C ASN A 169 -14.82 19.95 0.14
N GLU A 170 -16.16 19.99 0.21
CA GLU A 170 -17.06 19.33 -0.76
C GLU A 170 -16.86 19.79 -2.22
N GLN A 171 -16.22 20.95 -2.43
CA GLN A 171 -15.93 21.49 -3.76
C GLN A 171 -14.66 20.89 -4.38
N HIS A 172 -13.83 20.19 -3.60
CA HIS A 172 -12.61 19.52 -4.04
C HIS A 172 -12.78 18.00 -3.99
N ALA A 173 -13.57 17.47 -4.94
CA ALA A 173 -13.72 16.02 -5.10
C ALA A 173 -12.37 15.37 -5.47
N LEU A 174 -11.88 14.49 -4.59
CA LEU A 174 -10.66 13.72 -4.81
C LEU A 174 -10.86 12.72 -5.97
N PRO A 175 -10.02 12.74 -7.01
CA PRO A 175 -10.00 11.68 -8.01
C PRO A 175 -9.50 10.38 -7.36
N ALA A 176 -10.30 9.31 -7.39
CA ALA A 176 -9.90 8.02 -6.82
C ALA A 176 -10.06 6.87 -7.82
N CYS A 177 -8.97 6.15 -8.09
CA CYS A 177 -8.93 4.90 -8.85
C CYS A 177 -7.93 3.96 -8.18
N LEU A 178 -8.29 2.69 -7.97
CA LEU A 178 -7.42 1.66 -7.40
C LEU A 178 -7.36 0.42 -8.30
N PRO A 179 -6.22 -0.27 -8.38
CA PRO A 179 -6.07 -1.47 -9.21
C PRO A 179 -6.61 -2.74 -8.55
N TYR A 180 -6.70 -2.78 -7.21
CA TYR A 180 -7.09 -3.95 -6.43
C TYR A 180 -8.16 -3.56 -5.39
N GLY A 181 -9.37 -4.14 -5.48
CA GLY A 181 -10.42 -4.00 -4.47
C GLY A 181 -11.85 -4.21 -4.99
N ASP A 182 -12.54 -5.22 -4.45
CA ASP A 182 -13.99 -5.43 -4.63
C ASP A 182 -14.84 -4.56 -3.70
N GLN A 183 -14.22 -3.87 -2.72
CA GLN A 183 -14.88 -2.97 -1.76
C GLN A 183 -14.05 -1.72 -1.51
N CYS A 184 -14.05 -0.79 -2.47
CA CYS A 184 -13.53 0.55 -2.27
C CYS A 184 -14.65 1.45 -1.71
N SER A 185 -14.58 1.78 -0.42
CA SER A 185 -15.45 2.80 0.18
C SER A 185 -14.75 4.16 0.12
N VAL A 186 -15.09 4.98 -0.87
CA VAL A 186 -14.73 6.39 -0.88
C VAL A 186 -15.70 7.09 0.06
N CYS A 187 -15.26 7.40 1.28
CA CYS A 187 -16.05 8.19 2.21
C CYS A 187 -15.73 9.67 1.97
N THR A 188 -16.74 10.42 1.51
CA THR A 188 -16.75 11.89 1.55
C THR A 188 -16.85 12.39 2.98
#